data_AF-A0A1B6FZN0-F1
#
_entry.id   AF-A0A1B6FZN0-F1
#
_cell.length_a   1.000
_cell.length_b   1.000
_cell.length_c   1.000
_cell.angle_alpha   90.00
_cell.angle_beta   90.00
_cell.angle_gamma   90.00
#
_symmetry.space_group_name_H-M   'P 1'
#
loop_
_entity.id
_entity.type
_entity.pdbx_description
1 polymer ?
#
loop_
_entity_poly.entity_id
_entity_poly.type
_entity_poly.pdbx_seq_one_letter_code
_entity_poly.pdbx_strand_id
1 'polypeptide(L)'
;GSSNSDFISLELVEGYPRLLIDYGSGTLELSVTTEARLNDSSWHRLDVLWNTETVELVVDSCLGVDGLSPPTSCHARGSVPPFSEQLNLHTPLQLGGRNIRPFQPAHYRWTAVPYGQPFDGCIKNFFYNSKMYDLAGSGLSEDSEPGCPGACPRSDTEVRCEDHGECVGSAREPRCRCLPGRHGPKCALVTTPVTLHPHSYVKYSL
;
A
#
# COMPACT_ATOMS: atom_id res chain seq x y z
N GLY A 1 -6.66 6.11 35.54
CA GLY A 1 -6.98 5.35 34.33
C GLY A 1 -5.99 5.77 33.27
N SER A 2 -5.23 4.84 32.70
CA SER A 2 -4.27 5.18 31.64
C SER A 2 -5.05 5.68 30.43
N SER A 3 -4.81 6.92 30.03
CA SER A 3 -5.13 7.35 28.67
C SER A 3 -4.25 6.52 27.75
N ASN A 4 -4.81 5.50 27.12
CA ASN A 4 -4.10 4.69 26.15
C ASN A 4 -3.70 5.62 24.98
N SER A 5 -2.41 5.92 24.88
CA SER A 5 -1.83 6.76 23.82
C SER A 5 -1.35 5.91 22.65
N ASP A 6 -1.63 4.61 22.62
CA ASP A 6 -1.16 3.70 21.58
C ASP A 6 -1.78 4.09 20.24
N PHE A 7 -0.92 4.24 19.24
CA PHE A 7 -1.37 4.48 17.87
C PHE A 7 -0.32 4.06 16.86
N ILE A 8 -0.78 3.89 15.63
CA ILE A 8 0.06 3.77 14.45
C ILE A 8 -0.54 4.65 13.36
N SER A 9 0.30 5.38 12.63
CA SER A 9 -0.12 6.24 11.53
C SER A 9 0.95 6.24 10.45
N LEU A 10 0.53 6.01 9.21
CA LEU A 10 1.36 6.12 8.02
C LEU A 10 0.82 7.24 7.14
N GLU A 11 1.68 8.17 6.75
CA GLU A 11 1.31 9.32 5.92
C GLU A 11 2.41 9.63 4.89
N LEU A 12 2.05 10.41 3.86
CA LEU A 12 3.00 10.99 2.92
C LEU A 12 3.21 12.46 3.28
N VAL A 13 4.45 12.84 3.58
CA VAL A 13 4.86 14.22 3.83
C VAL A 13 5.70 14.66 2.65
N GLU A 14 5.18 15.61 1.86
CA GLU A 14 5.84 16.09 0.63
C GLU A 14 6.21 14.97 -0.37
N GLY A 15 5.47 13.85 -0.33
CA GLY A 15 5.72 12.67 -1.17
C GLY A 15 6.67 11.63 -0.56
N TYR A 16 7.17 11.83 0.65
CA TYR A 16 7.97 10.85 1.39
C TYR A 16 7.15 10.15 2.47
N PRO A 17 7.28 8.83 2.67
CA PRO A 17 6.52 8.13 3.69
C PRO A 17 7.08 8.41 5.08
N ARG A 18 6.17 8.71 6.01
CA ARG A 18 6.41 8.94 7.42
C ARG A 18 5.52 8.02 8.24
N LEU A 19 6.13 7.22 9.10
CA LEU A 19 5.47 6.34 10.05
C LEU A 19 5.61 6.89 11.46
N LEU A 20 4.50 7.00 12.16
CA LEU A 20 4.43 7.26 13.59
C LEU A 20 3.87 6.04 14.29
N ILE A 21 4.49 5.63 15.39
CA ILE A 21 4.02 4.50 16.20
C ILE A 21 4.35 4.74 17.68
N ASP A 22 3.39 4.46 18.55
CA ASP A 22 3.51 4.66 19.99
C ASP A 22 2.89 3.47 20.71
N TYR A 23 3.62 2.88 21.65
CA TYR A 23 3.15 1.76 22.49
C TYR A 23 2.70 2.25 23.89
N GLY A 24 2.70 3.56 24.14
CA GLY A 24 2.35 4.16 25.43
C GLY A 24 3.51 4.82 26.16
N SER A 25 4.74 4.62 25.68
CA SER A 25 5.99 5.14 26.28
C SER A 25 6.61 6.29 25.48
N GLY A 26 5.99 6.69 24.36
CA GLY A 26 6.45 7.77 23.50
C GLY A 26 6.41 7.37 22.03
N THR A 27 6.34 8.38 21.16
CA THR A 27 6.17 8.16 19.72
C THR A 27 7.52 7.96 19.04
N LEU A 28 7.70 6.82 18.38
CA LEU A 28 8.76 6.58 17.40
C LEU A 28 8.31 7.15 16.05
N GLU A 29 9.18 7.95 15.43
CA GLU A 29 9.01 8.50 14.09
C GLU A 29 10.06 7.93 13.14
N LEU A 30 9.60 7.33 12.03
CA LEU A 30 10.45 6.85 10.95
C LEU A 30 10.06 7.55 9.64
N SER A 31 11.04 8.10 8.95
CA SER A 31 10.85 8.75 7.64
C SER A 31 11.83 8.16 6.64
N VAL A 32 11.36 7.78 5.46
CA VAL A 32 12.21 7.25 4.39
C VAL A 32 12.35 8.31 3.31
N THR A 33 13.59 8.77 3.08
CA THR A 33 13.90 9.72 2.00
C THR A 33 14.40 8.97 0.79
N THR A 34 13.46 8.49 -0.02
CA THR A 34 13.73 7.85 -1.30
C THR A 34 14.33 8.82 -2.31
N GLU A 35 14.99 8.32 -3.35
CA GLU A 35 15.55 9.16 -4.43
C GLU A 35 14.44 9.91 -5.18
N ALA A 36 13.33 9.21 -5.45
CA ALA A 36 12.12 9.77 -6.05
C ALA A 36 11.01 9.88 -5.00
N ARG A 37 10.19 10.93 -5.11
CA ARG A 37 8.98 11.08 -4.28
C ARG A 37 7.92 10.09 -4.73
N LEU A 38 7.13 9.58 -3.79
CA LEU A 38 6.10 8.56 -4.05
C LEU A 38 4.79 9.13 -4.60
N ASN A 39 4.69 10.45 -4.73
CA ASN A 39 3.56 11.13 -5.35
C ASN A 39 3.77 11.34 -6.86
N ASP A 40 4.38 10.38 -7.53
CA ASP A 40 4.75 10.43 -8.95
C ASP A 40 3.68 9.83 -9.90
N SER A 41 2.55 9.39 -9.34
CA SER A 41 1.46 8.66 -10.02
C SER A 41 1.80 7.22 -10.43
N SER A 42 2.84 6.63 -9.84
CA SER A 42 3.20 5.21 -9.94
C SER A 42 2.67 4.42 -8.74
N TRP A 43 2.63 3.09 -8.86
CA TRP A 43 2.33 2.24 -7.71
C TRP A 43 3.58 2.03 -6.87
N HIS A 44 3.50 2.39 -5.59
CA HIS A 44 4.52 2.08 -4.61
C HIS A 44 4.03 1.05 -3.60
N ARG A 45 4.95 0.24 -3.08
CA ARG A 45 4.71 -0.70 -2.00
C ARG A 45 5.34 -0.16 -0.72
N LEU A 46 4.55 -0.13 0.35
CA LEU A 46 5.03 0.17 1.70
C LEU A 46 4.81 -1.05 2.58
N ASP A 47 5.90 -1.59 3.12
CA ASP A 47 5.85 -2.66 4.12
C ASP A 47 6.20 -2.06 5.49
N VAL A 48 5.31 -2.25 6.47
CA VAL A 48 5.54 -1.86 7.87
C VAL A 48 5.68 -3.13 8.69
N LEU A 49 6.87 -3.34 9.22
CA LEU A 49 7.24 -4.49 10.03
C LEU A 49 7.50 -3.99 11.44
N TRP A 50 6.86 -4.58 12.44
CA TRP A 50 7.13 -4.25 13.82
C TRP A 50 7.11 -5.49 14.70
N ASN A 51 7.88 -5.43 15.78
CA ASN A 51 7.81 -6.36 16.89
C ASN A 51 7.81 -5.56 18.21
N THR A 52 8.09 -6.23 19.32
CA THR A 52 8.09 -5.61 20.66
C THR A 52 9.21 -4.59 20.87
N GLU A 53 10.25 -4.60 20.02
CA GLU A 53 11.47 -3.80 20.20
C GLU A 53 11.77 -2.87 19.02
N THR A 54 11.49 -3.30 17.80
CA THR A 54 11.92 -2.62 16.57
C THR A 54 10.79 -2.48 15.58
N VAL A 55 10.82 -1.36 14.85
CA VAL A 55 9.91 -1.02 13.77
C VAL A 55 10.74 -0.70 12.54
N GLU A 56 10.29 -1.17 11.39
CA GLU A 56 10.91 -0.98 10.10
C GLU A 56 9.84 -0.60 9.07
N LEU A 57 10.13 0.45 8.30
CA LEU A 57 9.35 0.90 7.15
C LEU A 57 10.19 0.69 5.90
N VAL A 58 9.68 -0.08 4.94
CA VAL A 58 10.36 -0.43 3.70
C VAL A 58 9.55 0.05 2.50
N VAL A 59 10.22 0.65 1.53
CA VAL A 59 9.64 1.15 0.27
C VAL A 59 10.10 0.28 -0.90
N ASP A 60 9.14 -0.14 -1.73
CA ASP A 60 9.37 -0.87 -2.99
C ASP A 60 10.26 -2.11 -2.84
N SER A 61 10.06 -2.89 -1.77
CA SER A 61 10.85 -4.07 -1.37
C SER A 61 12.34 -3.80 -1.06
N CYS A 62 12.83 -2.58 -1.33
CA CYS A 62 14.17 -2.08 -1.04
C CYS A 62 15.28 -3.09 -1.35
N LEU A 63 15.24 -3.77 -2.49
CA LEU A 63 16.26 -4.74 -2.86
C LEU A 63 17.53 -4.01 -3.33
N GLY A 64 18.68 -4.36 -2.75
CA GLY A 64 19.98 -3.88 -3.22
C GLY A 64 20.32 -4.39 -4.62
N VAL A 65 21.30 -3.75 -5.26
CA VAL A 65 21.82 -4.19 -6.59
C VAL A 65 22.28 -5.65 -6.59
N ASP A 66 22.74 -6.13 -5.43
CA ASP A 66 23.20 -7.51 -5.22
C ASP A 66 22.11 -8.42 -4.62
N GLY A 67 20.89 -7.91 -4.44
CA GLY A 67 19.77 -8.61 -3.79
C GLY A 67 19.95 -8.87 -2.28
N LEU A 68 21.08 -8.47 -1.70
CA LEU A 68 21.48 -8.81 -0.32
C LEU A 68 21.49 -7.60 0.64
N SER A 69 21.82 -6.40 0.16
CA SER A 69 22.00 -5.21 1.00
C SER A 69 21.05 -4.09 0.59
N PRO A 70 19.95 -3.86 1.32
CA PRO A 70 19.01 -2.79 1.00
C PRO A 70 19.68 -1.41 1.10
N PRO A 71 19.50 -0.51 0.10
CA PRO A 71 19.94 0.88 0.21
C PRO A 71 19.31 1.57 1.42
N THR A 72 20.06 2.41 2.11
CA THR A 72 19.55 3.20 3.25
C THR A 72 18.48 4.22 2.85
N SER A 73 18.35 4.54 1.57
CA SER A 73 17.37 5.49 1.05
C SER A 73 15.95 4.93 0.91
N CYS A 74 15.76 3.60 0.92
CA CYS A 74 14.44 2.96 0.72
C CYS A 74 13.90 2.23 1.95
N HIS A 75 14.57 2.33 3.10
CA HIS A 75 14.03 1.81 4.36
C HIS A 75 14.46 2.69 5.54
N ALA A 76 13.69 2.63 6.61
CA ALA A 76 14.03 3.24 7.90
C ALA A 76 13.70 2.24 9.01
N ARG A 77 14.59 2.14 10.00
CA ARG A 77 14.42 1.26 11.16
C ARG A 77 14.70 2.04 12.44
N GLY A 78 13.92 1.77 13.48
CA GLY A 78 14.14 2.33 14.82
C GLY A 78 13.68 1.38 15.91
N SER A 79 14.09 1.69 17.14
CA SER A 79 13.65 0.98 18.34
C SER A 79 12.52 1.75 19.01
N VAL A 80 11.51 1.03 19.48
CA VAL A 80 10.44 1.65 20.27
C VAL A 80 10.97 2.11 21.62
N PRO A 81 10.47 3.22 22.20
CA PRO A 81 10.86 3.64 23.53
C PRO A 81 10.59 2.55 24.58
N PRO A 82 11.47 2.37 25.57
CA PRO A 82 11.35 1.30 26.57
C PRO A 82 10.07 1.44 27.43
N PHE A 83 9.78 0.43 28.24
CA PHE A 83 8.67 0.36 29.22
C PHE A 83 7.27 0.03 28.66
N SER A 84 7.09 0.04 27.34
CA SER A 84 5.93 -0.58 26.71
C SER A 84 6.35 -1.38 25.48
N GLU A 85 5.78 -2.56 25.33
CA GLU A 85 6.21 -3.57 24.34
C GLU A 85 5.09 -3.99 23.40
N GLN A 86 3.86 -3.49 23.62
CA GLN A 86 2.68 -3.91 22.86
C GLN A 86 1.86 -2.72 22.39
N LEU A 87 1.40 -2.81 21.15
CA LEU A 87 0.47 -1.87 20.53
C LEU A 87 -0.98 -2.32 20.78
N ASN A 88 -1.68 -1.67 21.71
CA ASN A 88 -3.04 -2.04 22.12
C ASN A 88 -4.08 -1.10 21.50
N LEU A 89 -4.48 -1.41 20.26
CA LEU A 89 -5.49 -0.62 19.55
C LEU A 89 -6.90 -1.15 19.84
N HIS A 90 -7.77 -0.26 20.34
CA HIS A 90 -9.20 -0.54 20.54
C HIS A 90 -10.10 0.13 19.49
N THR A 91 -9.51 0.69 18.44
CA THR A 91 -10.23 1.42 17.39
C THR A 91 -10.14 0.67 16.06
N PRO A 92 -11.15 0.82 15.18
CA PRO A 92 -11.08 0.25 13.84
C PRO A 92 -9.94 0.90 13.04
N LEU A 93 -9.27 0.08 12.23
CA LEU A 93 -8.32 0.56 11.23
C LEU A 93 -9.03 1.53 10.26
N GLN A 94 -8.42 2.67 10.01
CA GLN A 94 -8.91 3.69 9.08
C GLN A 94 -7.88 3.87 7.96
N LEU A 95 -8.36 3.90 6.71
CA LEU A 95 -7.55 4.07 5.51
C LEU A 95 -8.09 5.28 4.73
N GLY A 96 -7.22 5.99 4.00
CA GLY A 96 -7.63 7.17 3.23
C GLY A 96 -7.87 8.44 4.06
N GLY A 97 -8.10 8.31 5.36
CA GLY A 97 -8.33 9.46 6.23
C GLY A 97 -8.74 9.07 7.63
N ARG A 98 -9.31 10.04 8.36
CA ARG A 98 -9.80 9.87 9.73
C ARG A 98 -11.28 10.20 9.80
N ASN A 99 -12.03 9.37 10.53
CA ASN A 99 -13.46 9.57 10.78
C ASN A 99 -13.72 10.74 11.76
N ILE A 100 -12.78 11.01 12.67
CA ILE A 100 -12.94 12.08 13.67
C ILE A 100 -12.48 13.42 13.10
N ARG A 101 -13.43 14.36 12.94
CA ARG A 101 -13.18 15.75 12.56
C ARG A 101 -13.91 16.71 13.53
N PRO A 102 -13.21 17.68 14.16
CA PRO A 102 -11.78 17.98 14.07
C PRO A 102 -10.92 17.00 14.88
N PHE A 103 -9.73 16.70 14.37
CA PHE A 103 -8.72 15.97 15.13
C PHE A 103 -8.10 16.90 16.18
N GLN A 104 -8.23 16.56 17.46
CA GLN A 104 -7.67 17.32 18.58
C GLN A 104 -6.51 16.53 19.23
N PRO A 105 -5.27 16.70 18.76
CA PRO A 105 -4.13 15.93 19.25
C PRO A 105 -3.83 16.13 20.73
N ALA A 106 -4.26 17.26 21.31
CA ALA A 106 -4.10 17.58 22.72
C ALA A 106 -4.69 16.53 23.68
N HIS A 107 -5.65 15.72 23.22
CA HIS A 107 -6.25 14.65 24.02
C HIS A 107 -5.39 13.39 24.13
N TYR A 108 -4.38 13.22 23.25
CA TYR A 108 -3.69 11.94 23.07
C TYR A 108 -2.25 11.91 23.62
N ARG A 109 -1.73 13.04 24.12
CA ARG A 109 -0.36 13.16 24.69
C ARG A 109 0.77 12.69 23.75
N TRP A 110 0.53 12.65 22.44
CA TRP A 110 1.53 12.25 21.45
C TRP A 110 2.61 13.31 21.28
N THR A 111 3.87 12.89 21.22
CA THR A 111 5.02 13.80 20.97
C THR A 111 5.15 14.17 19.50
N ALA A 112 4.67 13.31 18.61
CA ALA A 112 4.53 13.57 17.19
C ALA A 112 3.10 13.24 16.75
N VAL A 113 2.52 14.12 15.95
CA VAL A 113 1.14 13.97 15.46
C VAL A 113 1.13 13.90 13.94
N PRO A 114 0.24 13.09 13.34
CA PRO A 114 0.16 13.04 11.89
C PRO A 114 -0.57 14.28 11.36
N TYR A 115 -0.13 14.81 10.22
CA TYR A 115 -0.48 16.14 9.68
C TYR A 115 -1.97 16.38 9.47
N GLY A 116 -2.76 15.33 9.31
CA GLY A 116 -4.23 15.42 9.38
C GLY A 116 -4.94 15.54 8.04
N GLN A 117 -4.20 15.71 6.94
CA GLN A 117 -4.79 15.71 5.61
C GLN A 117 -5.23 14.27 5.22
N PRO A 118 -6.43 14.09 4.66
CA PRO A 118 -6.82 12.81 4.09
C PRO A 118 -5.94 12.49 2.88
N PHE A 119 -5.76 11.20 2.63
CA PHE A 119 -5.05 10.69 1.46
C PHE A 119 -5.99 10.70 0.26
N ASP A 120 -5.61 11.43 -0.78
CA ASP A 120 -6.28 11.44 -2.09
C ASP A 120 -5.42 10.64 -3.08
N GLY A 121 -5.89 9.46 -3.43
CA GLY A 121 -5.15 8.53 -4.29
C GLY A 121 -5.73 7.12 -4.23
N CYS A 122 -4.98 6.16 -4.77
CA CYS A 122 -5.42 4.78 -4.86
C CYS A 122 -4.65 3.86 -3.91
N ILE A 123 -5.37 2.97 -3.23
CA ILE A 123 -4.80 1.94 -2.35
C ILE A 123 -5.26 0.57 -2.86
N LYS A 124 -4.34 -0.39 -2.98
CA LYS A 124 -4.66 -1.78 -3.34
C LYS A 124 -3.78 -2.74 -2.56
N ASN A 125 -4.14 -4.02 -2.57
CA ASN A 125 -3.33 -5.08 -1.96
C ASN A 125 -3.01 -4.79 -0.49
N PHE A 126 -4.00 -4.39 0.30
CA PHE A 126 -3.81 -4.15 1.73
C PHE A 126 -3.75 -5.48 2.49
N PHE A 127 -2.63 -5.72 3.18
CA PHE A 127 -2.42 -6.88 4.02
C PHE A 127 -2.19 -6.46 5.46
N TYR A 128 -2.83 -7.16 6.40
CA TYR A 128 -2.52 -7.06 7.82
C TYR A 128 -2.34 -8.46 8.39
N ASN A 129 -1.19 -8.74 9.00
CA ASN A 129 -0.79 -10.07 9.47
C ASN A 129 -1.03 -11.17 8.44
N SER A 130 -0.53 -10.95 7.21
CA SER A 130 -0.65 -11.84 6.04
C SER A 130 -2.08 -12.09 5.53
N LYS A 131 -3.09 -11.47 6.12
CA LYS A 131 -4.47 -11.53 5.64
C LYS A 131 -4.74 -10.35 4.69
N MET A 132 -5.17 -10.66 3.48
CA MET A 132 -5.66 -9.66 2.53
C MET A 132 -7.06 -9.20 2.94
N TYR A 133 -7.30 -7.89 2.87
CA TYR A 133 -8.62 -7.31 3.11
C TYR A 133 -9.20 -6.75 1.81
N ASP A 134 -10.48 -7.01 1.60
CA ASP A 134 -11.25 -6.38 0.53
C ASP A 134 -11.59 -4.94 0.92
N LEU A 135 -11.00 -3.98 0.22
CA LEU A 135 -11.21 -2.55 0.48
C LEU A 135 -12.53 -2.04 -0.14
N ALA A 136 -13.05 -2.72 -1.16
CA ALA A 136 -14.30 -2.34 -1.81
C ALA A 136 -15.53 -2.72 -0.95
N GLY A 137 -15.40 -3.75 -0.12
CA GLY A 137 -16.44 -4.21 0.81
C GLY A 137 -16.34 -3.63 2.22
N SER A 138 -15.81 -2.41 2.39
CA SER A 138 -15.61 -1.82 3.71
C SER A 138 -16.94 -1.51 4.43
N GLY A 139 -16.97 -1.71 5.76
CA GLY A 139 -18.18 -1.50 6.57
C GLY A 139 -18.60 -0.03 6.75
N LEU A 140 -17.68 0.90 6.45
CA LEU A 140 -17.92 2.34 6.41
C LEU A 140 -16.94 2.96 5.40
N SER A 141 -17.45 3.76 4.47
CA SER A 141 -16.68 4.46 3.46
C SER A 141 -17.32 5.82 3.16
N GLU A 142 -16.48 6.83 2.95
CA GLU A 142 -16.84 8.17 2.53
C GLU A 142 -15.82 8.59 1.46
N ASP A 143 -16.29 9.23 0.39
CA ASP A 143 -15.47 9.69 -0.74
C ASP A 143 -14.50 8.63 -1.30
N SER A 144 -14.90 7.35 -1.29
CA SER A 144 -14.13 6.26 -1.88
C SER A 144 -14.94 5.52 -2.94
N GLU A 145 -14.28 5.15 -4.04
CA GLU A 145 -14.89 4.37 -5.11
C GLU A 145 -14.06 3.11 -5.39
N PRO A 146 -14.69 1.97 -5.71
CA PRO A 146 -13.95 0.79 -6.15
C PRO A 146 -13.13 1.07 -7.42
N GLY A 147 -11.91 0.55 -7.45
CA GLY A 147 -10.98 0.75 -8.56
C GLY A 147 -10.07 1.96 -8.38
N CYS A 148 -9.36 2.34 -9.44
CA CYS A 148 -8.48 3.50 -9.45
C CYS A 148 -8.65 4.26 -10.77
N PRO A 149 -9.59 5.22 -10.85
CA PRO A 149 -9.90 5.93 -12.09
C PRO A 149 -8.67 6.63 -12.69
N GLY A 150 -7.79 7.17 -11.85
CA GLY A 150 -6.55 7.83 -12.29
C GLY A 150 -5.49 6.90 -12.89
N ALA A 151 -5.58 5.59 -12.65
CA ALA A 151 -4.63 4.62 -13.22
C ALA A 151 -4.86 4.35 -14.71
N CYS A 152 -6.06 4.60 -15.22
CA CYS A 152 -6.44 4.33 -16.60
C CYS A 152 -7.11 5.57 -17.21
N PRO A 153 -6.35 6.67 -17.39
CA PRO A 153 -6.88 7.90 -17.96
C PRO A 153 -7.37 7.64 -19.39
N ARG A 154 -8.54 8.18 -19.73
CA ARG A 154 -9.19 8.03 -21.04
C ARG A 154 -8.50 8.79 -22.19
N SER A 155 -7.25 9.22 -21.99
CA SER A 155 -6.49 10.00 -22.97
C SER A 155 -6.19 9.17 -24.23
N ASP A 156 -6.08 9.85 -25.37
CA ASP A 156 -5.85 9.29 -26.71
C ASP A 156 -4.49 8.56 -26.87
N THR A 157 -3.62 8.59 -25.86
CA THR A 157 -2.36 7.84 -25.86
C THR A 157 -2.55 6.40 -25.36
N GLU A 158 -3.08 5.61 -26.29
CA GLU A 158 -2.74 4.22 -26.65
C GLU A 158 -3.24 3.00 -25.86
N VAL A 159 -3.53 3.04 -24.55
CA VAL A 159 -3.98 1.81 -23.84
C VAL A 159 -5.49 1.75 -23.68
N ARG A 160 -6.16 1.38 -24.78
CA ARG A 160 -7.57 0.97 -24.77
C ARG A 160 -7.62 -0.54 -24.86
N CYS A 161 -8.15 -1.18 -23.82
CA CYS A 161 -8.44 -2.60 -23.84
C CYS A 161 -9.71 -2.82 -24.66
N GLU A 162 -9.72 -3.83 -25.51
CA GLU A 162 -10.96 -4.31 -26.14
C GLU A 162 -11.93 -4.81 -25.07
N ASP A 163 -13.19 -5.08 -25.43
CA ASP A 163 -14.29 -5.50 -24.52
C ASP A 163 -13.97 -6.72 -23.62
N HIS A 164 -12.88 -7.43 -23.90
CA HIS A 164 -12.41 -8.60 -23.17
C HIS A 164 -11.13 -8.35 -22.35
N GLY A 165 -10.87 -7.10 -21.98
CA GLY A 165 -9.74 -6.72 -21.15
C GLY A 165 -10.11 -5.63 -20.15
N GLU A 166 -9.45 -5.67 -19.00
CA GLU A 166 -9.55 -4.64 -17.98
C GLU A 166 -8.27 -3.82 -17.99
N CYS A 167 -8.37 -2.49 -18.06
CA CYS A 167 -7.20 -1.64 -17.89
C CYS A 167 -6.74 -1.68 -16.42
N VAL A 168 -5.45 -1.92 -16.22
CA VAL A 168 -4.78 -1.97 -14.93
C VAL A 168 -3.43 -1.26 -15.03
N GLY A 169 -2.75 -1.04 -13.92
CA GLY A 169 -1.44 -0.36 -13.91
C GLY A 169 -1.55 0.98 -13.23
N SER A 170 -0.69 1.94 -13.59
CA SER A 170 -0.64 3.29 -13.03
C SER A 170 -0.91 4.32 -14.12
N ALA A 171 -1.03 5.60 -13.74
CA ALA A 171 -1.21 6.67 -14.74
C ALA A 171 -0.02 6.75 -15.73
N ARG A 172 1.18 6.35 -15.30
CA ARG A 172 2.39 6.31 -16.13
C ARG A 172 2.53 5.03 -16.95
N GLU A 173 2.08 3.91 -16.41
CA GLU A 173 2.22 2.58 -17.02
C GLU A 173 0.88 1.83 -17.06
N PRO A 174 -0.10 2.30 -17.85
CA PRO A 174 -1.34 1.57 -18.05
C PRO A 174 -1.09 0.33 -18.92
N ARG A 175 -1.80 -0.77 -18.63
CA ARG A 175 -1.74 -2.02 -19.40
C ARG A 175 -3.08 -2.75 -19.37
N CYS A 176 -3.31 -3.63 -20.34
CA CYS A 176 -4.51 -4.46 -20.35
C CYS A 176 -4.27 -5.82 -19.67
N ARG A 177 -5.11 -6.14 -18.69
CA ARG A 177 -5.26 -7.49 -18.15
C ARG A 177 -6.36 -8.19 -18.94
N CYS A 178 -5.98 -9.16 -19.75
CA CYS A 178 -6.91 -9.88 -20.62
C CYS A 178 -7.71 -10.93 -19.85
N LEU A 179 -9.00 -11.05 -20.17
CA LEU A 179 -9.83 -12.15 -19.71
C LEU A 179 -9.38 -13.47 -20.36
N PRO A 180 -9.68 -14.63 -19.73
CA PRO A 180 -9.35 -15.94 -20.31
C PRO A 180 -9.84 -16.08 -21.75
N GLY A 181 -9.01 -16.64 -22.63
CA GLY A 181 -9.31 -16.78 -24.05
C GLY A 181 -8.77 -15.66 -24.95
N ARG A 182 -8.21 -14.59 -24.36
CA ARG A 182 -7.62 -13.46 -25.09
C ARG A 182 -6.19 -13.15 -24.63
N HIS A 183 -5.39 -12.55 -25.51
CA HIS A 183 -4.03 -12.10 -25.19
C HIS A 183 -3.58 -10.90 -26.05
N GLY A 184 -2.34 -10.45 -25.83
CA GLY A 184 -1.74 -9.29 -26.51
C GLY A 184 -1.94 -7.98 -25.73
N PRO A 185 -1.30 -6.88 -26.16
CA PRO A 185 -1.24 -5.63 -25.39
C PRO A 185 -2.60 -4.95 -25.19
N LYS A 186 -3.58 -5.21 -26.07
CA LYS A 186 -4.95 -4.67 -26.02
C LYS A 186 -6.03 -5.74 -25.87
N CYS A 187 -5.65 -7.00 -25.64
CA CYS A 187 -6.58 -8.14 -25.54
C CYS A 187 -7.40 -8.44 -26.81
N ALA A 188 -6.92 -8.01 -27.97
CA ALA A 188 -7.59 -8.22 -29.26
C ALA A 188 -7.41 -9.65 -29.81
N LEU A 189 -6.32 -10.33 -29.46
CA LEU A 189 -5.97 -11.63 -30.04
C LEU A 189 -6.64 -12.77 -29.26
N VAL A 190 -7.17 -13.77 -29.97
CA VAL A 190 -7.76 -14.97 -29.37
C VAL A 190 -6.66 -16.00 -29.10
N THR A 191 -6.65 -16.60 -27.91
CA THR A 191 -5.70 -17.67 -27.59
C THR A 191 -6.03 -18.95 -28.36
N THR A 192 -5.01 -19.63 -28.89
CA THR A 192 -5.20 -20.94 -29.52
C THR A 192 -5.46 -22.01 -28.47
N PRO A 193 -6.64 -22.66 -28.45
CA PRO A 193 -6.89 -23.75 -27.53
C PRO A 193 -6.05 -24.97 -27.91
N VAL A 194 -5.55 -25.69 -26.90
CA VAL A 194 -4.85 -26.96 -27.09
C VAL A 194 -5.73 -28.06 -26.50
N THR A 195 -6.02 -29.09 -27.29
CA THR A 195 -6.74 -30.27 -26.81
C THR A 195 -5.75 -31.31 -26.33
N LEU A 196 -5.91 -31.77 -25.09
CA LEU A 196 -5.07 -32.84 -24.52
C LEU A 196 -5.74 -34.19 -24.77
N HIS A 197 -5.04 -35.08 -25.47
CA HIS A 197 -5.46 -36.48 -25.64
C HIS A 197 -5.08 -37.32 -24.41
N PRO A 198 -5.63 -38.55 -24.26
CA PRO A 198 -5.19 -39.47 -23.21
C PRO A 198 -3.65 -39.60 -23.21
N HIS A 199 -3.05 -39.58 -22.02
CA HIS A 199 -1.58 -39.58 -21.81
C HIS A 199 -0.83 -38.31 -22.25
N SER A 200 -1.52 -37.20 -22.47
CA SER A 200 -0.86 -35.88 -22.65
C SER A 200 -0.67 -35.16 -21.31
N TYR A 201 0.38 -34.35 -21.20
CA TYR A 201 0.60 -33.46 -20.05
C TYR A 201 1.08 -32.08 -20.51
N VAL A 202 0.77 -31.06 -19.71
CA VAL A 202 1.36 -29.72 -19.84
C VAL A 202 2.40 -29.60 -18.74
N LYS A 203 3.65 -29.31 -19.12
CA LYS A 203 4.73 -29.02 -18.18
C LYS A 203 5.00 -27.53 -18.19
N TYR A 204 4.80 -26.91 -17.03
CA TYR A 204 5.18 -25.53 -16.79
C TYR A 204 6.40 -25.54 -15.85
N SER A 205 7.52 -24.94 -16.29
CA SER A 205 8.68 -24.70 -15.43
C SER A 205 8.76 -23.21 -15.16
N LEU A 206 8.66 -22.85 -13.88
CA LEU A 206 8.92 -21.50 -13.37
C LEU A 206 10.43 -21.22 -13.36
#